data_AF-A0A1V6RV29-F1
#
_entry.id   AF-A0A1V6RV29-F1
#
_cell.length_a   1.000
_cell.length_b   1.000
_cell.length_c   1.000
_cell.angle_alpha   90.00
_cell.angle_beta   90.00
_cell.angle_gamma   90.00
#
_symmetry.space_group_name_H-M   'P 1'
#
loop_
_entity.id
_entity.type
_entity.pdbx_description
1 polymer ?
#
loop_
_entity_poly.entity_id
_entity_poly.type
_entity_poly.pdbx_seq_one_letter_code
_entity_poly.pdbx_strand_id
1 'polypeptide(L)'
;MAASITLPGSVFDEPPLTPPPTAEKVLPTNARRVLKHLGRLYRAHHQLNPWWEVRLGPQIYNQVLSALSVNKSLQAYVEEKIRYDYDIRRHRFITAYYNKSDNSNDMTALPGSSLEDSSTTRHHEFFLPEETDDRKQVFTRREPDTSFGHDGVLYPGVILEVCYSQKSKSISYLADDYILNTDGSINMVIALDIDYRGSQKASFTVWRPDYLKANGVKELRAKAMIEADVFRNDDGSPAEGVALQIPLRDFAPKELSQSYGDMDQVISISSRQLCDFLSSAESRQRVQTQQAGVVNRSDPGTLKRRRPRTPSEHPSSEDERQFNQRIRGNKRNSQSSDYRPGSSSGDSTTLKM
;
A
#
# COMPACT_ATOMS: atom_id res chain seq x y z
N MET A 1 62.08 72.40 -4.73
CA MET A 1 61.52 72.72 -3.39
C MET A 1 60.42 71.71 -3.07
N ALA A 2 59.77 71.81 -1.90
CA ALA A 2 58.65 71.02 -1.35
C ALA A 2 57.97 70.00 -2.31
N ALA A 3 57.85 68.70 -2.01
CA ALA A 3 57.52 68.00 -0.76
C ALA A 3 56.04 68.12 -0.33
N SER A 4 55.29 67.02 -0.51
CA SER A 4 54.01 66.74 0.14
C SER A 4 53.85 65.22 0.27
N ILE A 5 53.79 64.72 1.51
CA ILE A 5 53.54 63.30 1.84
C ILE A 5 52.26 63.27 2.67
N THR A 6 51.30 62.43 2.29
CA THR A 6 50.10 62.15 3.09
C THR A 6 49.80 60.66 3.03
N LEU A 7 49.53 60.05 4.19
CA LEU A 7 49.22 58.62 4.34
C LEU A 7 47.71 58.35 4.20
N PRO A 8 47.30 57.23 3.61
CA PRO A 8 45.97 56.64 3.84
C PRO A 8 46.04 55.71 5.06
N GLY A 9 45.34 56.07 6.13
CA GLY A 9 45.21 55.24 7.34
C GLY A 9 43.80 54.67 7.48
N SER A 10 43.70 53.34 7.57
CA SER A 10 42.59 52.49 8.03
C SER A 10 41.18 53.10 8.15
N VAL A 11 40.22 52.56 7.37
CA VAL A 11 38.83 52.41 7.81
C VAL A 11 38.43 50.95 7.57
N PHE A 12 37.85 50.36 8.63
CA PHE A 12 37.54 48.94 8.83
C PHE A 12 36.81 48.23 7.68
N ASP A 13 37.20 46.97 7.44
CA ASP A 13 36.40 45.99 6.71
C ASP A 13 35.10 45.65 7.47
N GLU A 14 33.94 46.05 6.95
CA GLU A 14 32.68 45.41 7.34
C GLU A 14 32.51 44.09 6.56
N PRO A 15 32.31 42.94 7.24
CA PRO A 15 31.98 41.69 6.56
C PRO A 15 30.59 41.79 5.92
N PRO A 16 30.37 41.19 4.73
CA PRO A 16 29.10 41.31 4.02
C PRO A 16 27.93 40.76 4.84
N LEU A 17 26.86 41.54 4.94
CA LEU A 17 25.65 41.23 5.70
C LEU A 17 25.08 39.85 5.33
N THR A 18 24.58 39.15 6.36
CA THR A 18 24.00 37.81 6.25
C THR A 18 22.91 37.74 5.18
N PRO A 19 22.84 36.66 4.37
CA PRO A 19 21.74 36.46 3.43
C PRO A 19 20.40 36.35 4.17
N PRO A 20 19.29 36.80 3.56
CA PRO A 20 17.99 36.87 4.23
C PRO A 20 17.46 35.48 4.62
N PRO A 21 16.71 35.38 5.73
CA PRO A 21 16.26 34.11 6.28
C PRO A 21 15.17 33.45 5.43
N THR A 22 15.16 32.12 5.46
CA THR A 22 14.03 31.26 5.06
C THR A 22 13.44 31.54 3.68
N ALA A 23 14.14 31.08 2.64
CA ALA A 23 13.43 30.66 1.44
C ALA A 23 12.41 29.57 1.82
N GLU A 24 11.11 29.81 1.64
CA GLU A 24 10.11 28.75 1.68
C GLU A 24 10.58 27.61 0.77
N LYS A 25 10.66 26.38 1.30
CA LYS A 25 11.30 25.27 0.60
C LYS A 25 10.41 24.83 -0.57
N VAL A 26 10.63 25.47 -1.72
CA VAL A 26 9.83 25.40 -2.95
C VAL A 26 9.51 23.96 -3.29
N LEU A 27 8.29 23.52 -2.94
CA LEU A 27 7.94 22.11 -2.93
C LEU A 27 8.25 21.46 -4.29
N PRO A 28 8.97 20.32 -4.35
CA PRO A 28 9.48 19.77 -5.61
C PRO A 28 8.38 19.53 -6.65
N THR A 29 8.71 19.69 -7.94
CA THR A 29 7.75 19.63 -9.06
C THR A 29 6.88 18.37 -9.04
N ASN A 30 7.43 17.21 -8.69
CA ASN A 30 6.63 15.98 -8.60
C ASN A 30 5.72 15.94 -7.36
N ALA A 31 6.14 16.45 -6.20
CA ALA A 31 5.24 16.62 -5.05
C ALA A 31 4.10 17.60 -5.37
N ARG A 32 4.41 18.73 -6.04
CA ARG A 32 3.40 19.67 -6.56
C ARG A 32 2.45 19.01 -7.57
N ARG A 33 2.92 18.08 -8.42
CA ARG A 33 2.06 17.31 -9.33
C ARG A 33 1.11 16.38 -8.56
N VAL A 34 1.59 15.66 -7.54
CA VAL A 34 0.72 14.80 -6.69
C VAL A 34 -0.34 15.64 -5.99
N LEU A 35 0.03 16.70 -5.27
CA LEU A 35 -0.93 17.55 -4.56
C LEU A 35 -1.92 18.25 -5.52
N LYS A 36 -1.48 18.61 -6.74
CA LYS A 36 -2.36 19.17 -7.77
C LYS A 36 -3.31 18.13 -8.37
N HIS A 37 -2.95 16.84 -8.36
CA HIS A 37 -3.81 15.72 -8.76
C HIS A 37 -4.83 15.39 -7.66
N LEU A 38 -4.40 15.18 -6.42
CA LEU A 38 -5.28 14.96 -5.26
C LEU A 38 -6.23 16.15 -5.05
N GLY A 39 -5.70 17.38 -5.11
CA GLY A 39 -6.47 18.62 -5.08
C GLY A 39 -7.25 18.94 -6.37
N ARG A 40 -7.19 18.09 -7.40
CA ARG A 40 -8.14 18.07 -8.52
C ARG A 40 -9.27 17.08 -8.22
N LEU A 41 -8.95 15.85 -7.79
CA LEU A 41 -9.95 14.84 -7.39
C LEU A 41 -10.93 15.40 -6.33
N TYR A 42 -10.40 16.07 -5.29
CA TYR A 42 -11.18 16.74 -4.25
C TYR A 42 -12.19 17.79 -4.77
N ARG A 43 -11.86 18.50 -5.86
CA ARG A 43 -12.72 19.55 -6.44
C ARG A 43 -13.60 19.07 -7.59
N ALA A 44 -13.18 18.02 -8.29
CA ALA A 44 -13.86 17.50 -9.47
C ALA A 44 -14.98 16.49 -9.14
N HIS A 45 -15.23 16.23 -7.84
CA HIS A 45 -16.24 15.30 -7.32
C HIS A 45 -16.37 14.04 -8.19
N HIS A 46 -15.25 13.30 -8.29
CA HIS A 46 -15.17 11.92 -8.78
C HIS A 46 -15.19 11.72 -10.32
N GLN A 47 -14.91 12.76 -11.13
CA GLN A 47 -14.93 12.69 -12.61
C GLN A 47 -13.56 12.57 -13.33
N LEU A 48 -12.48 12.12 -12.67
CA LEU A 48 -11.17 11.93 -13.32
C LEU A 48 -10.78 10.45 -13.39
N ASN A 49 -9.91 10.11 -14.37
CA ASN A 49 -9.38 8.75 -14.53
C ASN A 49 -8.94 8.17 -13.17
N PRO A 50 -9.46 6.99 -12.77
CA PRO A 50 -9.23 6.48 -11.43
C PRO A 50 -7.76 6.12 -11.20
N TRP A 51 -7.10 5.58 -12.22
CA TRP A 51 -5.69 5.19 -12.19
C TRP A 51 -4.78 6.36 -12.64
N TRP A 52 -3.82 6.74 -11.81
CA TRP A 52 -2.79 7.74 -12.14
C TRP A 52 -1.48 7.41 -11.46
N GLU A 53 -0.41 7.28 -12.24
CA GLU A 53 0.96 7.02 -11.77
C GLU A 53 1.85 8.26 -11.94
N VAL A 54 2.73 8.52 -10.99
CA VAL A 54 3.89 9.41 -11.18
C VAL A 54 5.15 8.85 -10.50
N ARG A 55 6.32 9.06 -11.11
CA ARG A 55 7.60 8.81 -10.44
C ARG A 55 7.83 9.80 -9.29
N LEU A 56 8.00 9.29 -8.08
CA LEU A 56 8.12 10.02 -6.84
C LEU A 56 9.16 9.33 -5.94
N GLY A 57 10.32 9.97 -5.74
CA GLY A 57 11.37 9.43 -4.85
C GLY A 57 10.99 9.55 -3.36
N PRO A 58 11.62 8.77 -2.46
CA PRO A 58 11.16 8.62 -1.07
C PRO A 58 11.14 9.94 -0.29
N GLN A 59 12.17 10.77 -0.49
CA GLN A 59 12.29 12.08 0.14
C GLN A 59 11.22 13.05 -0.38
N ILE A 60 10.72 12.85 -1.60
CA ILE A 60 9.65 13.64 -2.22
C ILE A 60 8.27 13.13 -1.77
N TYR A 61 8.10 11.81 -1.60
CA TYR A 61 6.90 11.22 -1.01
C TYR A 61 6.68 11.69 0.43
N ASN A 62 7.72 11.69 1.27
CA ASN A 62 7.66 12.25 2.61
C ASN A 62 7.26 13.74 2.61
N GLN A 63 7.69 14.52 1.61
CA GLN A 63 7.24 15.91 1.43
C GLN A 63 5.77 16.02 0.97
N VAL A 64 5.24 15.05 0.22
CA VAL A 64 3.79 14.97 -0.08
C VAL A 64 3.01 14.67 1.21
N LEU A 65 3.45 13.69 2.02
CA LEU A 65 2.81 13.38 3.30
C LEU A 65 2.82 14.58 4.26
N SER A 66 3.95 15.27 4.41
CA SER A 66 4.05 16.49 5.22
C SER A 66 3.19 17.64 4.70
N ALA A 67 2.99 17.75 3.38
CA ALA A 67 2.12 18.78 2.80
C ALA A 67 0.62 18.41 2.88
N LEU A 68 0.28 17.12 2.86
CA LEU A 68 -1.07 16.64 3.16
C LEU A 68 -1.41 16.90 4.63
N SER A 69 -0.52 16.57 5.57
CA SER A 69 -0.80 16.68 7.01
C SER A 69 -1.06 18.12 7.50
N VAL A 70 -0.59 19.13 6.75
CA VAL A 70 -0.93 20.56 6.92
C VAL A 70 -2.32 20.88 6.39
N ASN A 71 -2.74 20.32 5.26
CA ASN A 71 -4.06 20.55 4.66
C ASN A 71 -5.08 19.49 5.13
N LYS A 72 -5.57 19.64 6.37
CA LYS A 72 -6.48 18.67 7.00
C LYS A 72 -7.73 18.30 6.18
N SER A 73 -8.31 19.24 5.43
CA SER A 73 -9.47 18.93 4.57
C SER A 73 -9.11 18.04 3.38
N LEU A 74 -7.93 18.24 2.79
CA LEU A 74 -7.43 17.36 1.71
C LEU A 74 -6.89 16.04 2.27
N GLN A 75 -6.27 16.05 3.45
CA GLN A 75 -5.83 14.84 4.16
C GLN A 75 -7.02 13.91 4.42
N ALA A 76 -8.06 14.39 5.10
CA ALA A 76 -9.25 13.60 5.41
C ALA A 76 -9.95 13.08 4.15
N TYR A 77 -10.06 13.90 3.09
CA TYR A 77 -10.60 13.43 1.80
C TYR A 77 -9.73 12.32 1.18
N VAL A 78 -8.41 12.43 1.24
CA VAL A 78 -7.50 11.40 0.71
C VAL A 78 -7.65 10.10 1.50
N GLU A 79 -7.67 10.17 2.84
CA GLU A 79 -7.81 9.00 3.73
C GLU A 79 -9.20 8.34 3.64
N GLU A 80 -10.27 9.11 3.42
CA GLU A 80 -11.66 8.63 3.31
C GLU A 80 -12.07 8.20 1.89
N LYS A 81 -11.48 8.78 0.82
CA LYS A 81 -11.96 8.64 -0.57
C LYS A 81 -10.92 8.29 -1.63
N ILE A 82 -9.62 8.37 -1.35
CA ILE A 82 -8.57 8.07 -2.33
C ILE A 82 -7.73 6.89 -1.85
N ARG A 83 -7.96 5.70 -2.43
CA ARG A 83 -6.98 4.62 -2.31
C ARG A 83 -5.73 5.02 -3.11
N TYR A 84 -4.57 4.91 -2.49
CA TYR A 84 -3.30 5.15 -3.14
C TYR A 84 -2.25 4.18 -2.61
N ASP A 85 -1.28 3.88 -3.46
CA ASP A 85 -0.15 3.01 -3.15
C ASP A 85 1.15 3.77 -3.45
N TYR A 86 2.20 3.46 -2.70
CA TYR A 86 3.52 4.05 -2.87
C TYR A 86 4.61 2.98 -2.88
N ASP A 87 5.02 2.60 -4.08
CA ASP A 87 6.12 1.71 -4.35
C ASP A 87 7.44 2.48 -4.19
N ILE A 88 8.13 2.26 -3.06
CA ILE A 88 9.39 2.95 -2.76
C ILE A 88 10.54 2.44 -3.64
N ARG A 89 10.59 1.15 -4.01
CA ARG A 89 11.66 0.55 -4.81
C ARG A 89 11.68 1.08 -6.24
N ARG A 90 10.52 1.11 -6.90
CA ARG A 90 10.38 1.62 -8.28
C ARG A 90 10.13 3.13 -8.31
N HIS A 91 10.12 3.77 -7.13
CA HIS A 91 9.84 5.19 -6.91
C HIS A 91 8.53 5.63 -7.59
N ARG A 92 7.40 4.96 -7.33
CA ARG A 92 6.10 5.25 -7.96
C ARG A 92 5.02 5.54 -6.92
N PHE A 93 4.32 6.66 -7.12
CA PHE A 93 3.07 6.95 -6.42
C PHE A 93 1.91 6.71 -7.38
N ILE A 94 0.94 5.89 -6.94
CA ILE A 94 -0.20 5.44 -7.74
C ILE A 94 -1.48 5.82 -6.99
N THR A 95 -2.40 6.57 -7.61
CA THR A 95 -3.77 6.69 -7.09
C THR A 95 -4.70 5.72 -7.81
N ALA A 96 -5.60 5.11 -7.07
CA ALA A 96 -6.80 4.45 -7.57
C ALA A 96 -8.03 5.12 -6.95
N TYR A 97 -8.80 5.90 -7.71
CA TYR A 97 -10.09 6.38 -7.20
C TYR A 97 -11.02 5.19 -6.92
N TYR A 98 -11.36 5.01 -5.66
CA TYR A 98 -12.11 3.87 -5.14
C TYR A 98 -13.02 4.41 -4.03
N ASN A 99 -14.34 4.35 -4.20
CA ASN A 99 -15.23 4.85 -3.16
C ASN A 99 -15.28 3.85 -2.00
N LYS A 100 -14.55 4.16 -0.92
CA LYS A 100 -14.35 3.32 0.28
C LYS A 100 -15.64 2.93 1.01
N SER A 101 -16.79 3.44 0.58
CA SER A 101 -18.13 3.13 1.11
C SER A 101 -19.03 2.23 0.23
N ASP A 102 -18.64 1.87 -1.01
CA ASP A 102 -19.57 1.22 -1.97
C ASP A 102 -19.27 -0.25 -2.36
N ASN A 103 -18.04 -0.76 -2.14
CA ASN A 103 -17.57 -1.99 -2.84
C ASN A 103 -17.09 -3.17 -1.96
N SER A 104 -17.25 -3.15 -0.63
CA SER A 104 -16.64 -4.16 0.26
C SER A 104 -17.27 -5.57 0.28
N ASN A 105 -18.42 -5.78 -0.40
CA ASN A 105 -19.42 -6.75 0.08
C ASN A 105 -19.92 -7.86 -0.87
N ASP A 106 -19.44 -8.02 -2.12
CA ASP A 106 -19.92 -9.15 -2.97
C ASP A 106 -18.84 -9.91 -3.76
N MET A 107 -18.09 -9.29 -4.67
CA MET A 107 -17.05 -10.05 -5.43
C MET A 107 -15.85 -10.49 -4.55
N THR A 108 -15.80 -9.96 -3.32
CA THR A 108 -14.89 -10.36 -2.23
C THR A 108 -15.60 -11.23 -1.18
N ALA A 109 -16.90 -11.45 -1.31
CA ALA A 109 -17.70 -12.35 -0.49
C ALA A 109 -17.80 -13.71 -1.17
N LEU A 110 -16.70 -14.47 -1.07
CA LEU A 110 -16.77 -15.93 -1.24
C LEU A 110 -17.87 -16.49 -0.30
N PRO A 111 -18.58 -17.57 -0.67
CA PRO A 111 -19.74 -18.08 0.07
C PRO A 111 -19.30 -18.74 1.39
N GLY A 112 -18.99 -17.91 2.39
CA GLY A 112 -18.46 -18.27 3.70
C GLY A 112 -19.52 -18.68 4.73
N SER A 113 -20.77 -18.93 4.34
CA SER A 113 -21.87 -19.34 5.22
C SER A 113 -21.76 -20.78 5.76
N SER A 114 -20.53 -21.30 5.81
CA SER A 114 -20.12 -22.58 6.42
C SER A 114 -18.73 -22.45 7.09
N LEU A 115 -18.20 -21.23 7.24
CA LEU A 115 -16.90 -20.89 7.84
C LEU A 115 -17.05 -19.83 8.94
N GLU A 116 -18.23 -19.74 9.57
CA GLU A 116 -18.46 -18.94 10.79
C GLU A 116 -17.91 -19.60 12.07
N ASP A 117 -17.24 -20.77 11.95
CA ASP A 117 -16.44 -21.36 13.00
C ASP A 117 -14.94 -21.25 12.65
N SER A 118 -14.13 -20.85 13.63
CA SER A 118 -12.66 -20.77 13.61
C SER A 118 -11.96 -19.69 12.74
N SER A 119 -11.73 -18.54 13.35
CA SER A 119 -10.43 -17.81 13.32
C SER A 119 -9.92 -17.11 12.05
N THR A 120 -10.79 -16.73 11.10
CA THR A 120 -10.37 -16.05 9.85
C THR A 120 -10.78 -14.56 9.80
N THR A 121 -9.81 -13.65 9.89
CA THR A 121 -9.99 -12.19 9.83
C THR A 121 -9.76 -11.62 8.42
N ARG A 122 -10.52 -10.56 8.08
CA ARG A 122 -10.30 -9.71 6.89
C ARG A 122 -9.41 -8.51 7.22
N HIS A 123 -8.17 -8.50 6.72
CA HIS A 123 -7.29 -7.33 6.87
C HIS A 123 -7.57 -6.32 5.75
N HIS A 124 -7.93 -5.09 6.12
CA HIS A 124 -8.26 -4.01 5.17
C HIS A 124 -7.04 -3.11 4.85
N GLU A 125 -6.05 -3.09 5.75
CA GLU A 125 -4.81 -2.31 5.66
C GLU A 125 -3.71 -3.09 6.39
N PHE A 126 -2.50 -3.12 5.83
CA PHE A 126 -1.29 -3.57 6.53
C PHE A 126 -0.04 -2.86 6.00
N PHE A 127 1.09 -3.07 6.67
CA PHE A 127 2.36 -2.41 6.36
C PHE A 127 3.42 -3.43 5.96
N LEU A 128 3.85 -3.40 4.71
CA LEU A 128 4.99 -4.19 4.24
C LEU A 128 6.30 -3.58 4.76
N PRO A 129 7.18 -4.35 5.43
CA PRO A 129 8.53 -3.91 5.72
C PRO A 129 9.36 -3.90 4.43
N GLU A 130 10.11 -2.84 4.20
CA GLU A 130 10.86 -2.69 2.95
C GLU A 130 12.27 -2.18 3.26
N GLU A 131 13.28 -2.97 2.88
CA GLU A 131 14.68 -2.58 3.07
C GLU A 131 15.11 -1.61 1.96
N THR A 132 15.66 -0.47 2.38
CA THR A 132 16.26 0.55 1.50
C THR A 132 17.76 0.33 1.34
N ASP A 133 18.38 0.94 0.32
CA ASP A 133 19.83 0.84 0.06
C ASP A 133 20.70 1.20 1.29
N ASP A 134 20.21 2.08 2.16
CA ASP A 134 20.80 2.48 3.44
C ASP A 134 20.75 1.38 4.54
N ARG A 135 20.21 0.19 4.23
CA ARG A 135 19.78 -0.87 5.19
C ARG A 135 18.81 -0.38 6.26
N LYS A 136 18.04 0.66 5.95
CA LYS A 136 16.95 1.13 6.82
C LYS A 136 15.67 0.43 6.40
N GLN A 137 15.09 -0.34 7.32
CA GLN A 137 13.74 -0.84 7.18
C GLN A 137 12.76 0.34 7.27
N VAL A 138 12.00 0.56 6.20
CA VAL A 138 10.82 1.43 6.18
C VAL A 138 9.56 0.58 6.08
N PHE A 139 8.39 1.21 6.19
CA PHE A 139 7.11 0.50 6.14
C PHE A 139 6.19 1.13 5.10
N THR A 140 5.87 0.34 4.08
CA THR A 140 5.01 0.73 2.96
C THR A 140 3.59 0.24 3.23
N ARG A 141 2.64 1.17 3.42
CA ARG A 141 1.23 0.83 3.59
C ARG A 141 0.68 0.20 2.32
N ARG A 142 -0.06 -0.90 2.44
CA ARG A 142 -0.88 -1.49 1.37
C ARG A 142 -2.33 -1.63 1.82
N GLU A 143 -3.24 -1.34 0.89
CA GLU A 143 -4.68 -1.57 1.00
C GLU A 143 -5.05 -2.47 -0.21
N PRO A 144 -5.19 -3.81 -0.05
CA PRO A 144 -5.61 -4.71 -1.13
C PRO A 144 -7.12 -4.58 -1.44
N ASP A 145 -7.61 -5.18 -2.54
CA ASP A 145 -9.06 -5.23 -2.80
C ASP A 145 -9.80 -6.13 -1.79
N THR A 146 -9.19 -7.25 -1.38
CA THR A 146 -9.51 -7.97 -0.14
C THR A 146 -8.32 -8.81 0.31
N SER A 147 -8.29 -9.19 1.59
CA SER A 147 -7.36 -10.20 2.09
C SER A 147 -7.97 -11.00 3.24
N PHE A 148 -7.43 -12.20 3.45
CA PHE A 148 -7.87 -13.16 4.46
C PHE A 148 -6.66 -13.73 5.18
N GLY A 149 -6.72 -13.81 6.51
CA GLY A 149 -5.66 -14.37 7.34
C GLY A 149 -6.22 -14.98 8.63
N HIS A 150 -5.46 -15.88 9.23
CA HIS A 150 -5.74 -16.39 10.58
C HIS A 150 -5.51 -15.30 11.64
N ASP A 151 -6.36 -15.18 12.65
CA ASP A 151 -6.33 -14.08 13.63
C ASP A 151 -4.98 -13.87 14.36
N GLY A 152 -4.12 -14.89 14.41
CA GLY A 152 -2.78 -14.84 15.02
C GLY A 152 -1.65 -14.31 14.13
N VAL A 153 -1.92 -13.88 12.89
CA VAL A 153 -0.89 -13.48 11.92
C VAL A 153 -0.60 -11.97 11.89
N LEU A 154 0.62 -11.60 11.45
CA LEU A 154 0.98 -10.22 11.14
C LEU A 154 0.58 -9.80 9.71
N TYR A 155 0.56 -10.75 8.78
CA TYR A 155 0.23 -10.54 7.36
C TYR A 155 -0.81 -11.57 6.91
N PRO A 156 -1.82 -11.20 6.10
CA PRO A 156 -2.83 -12.13 5.61
C PRO A 156 -2.20 -13.26 4.79
N GLY A 157 -2.73 -14.48 4.88
CA GLY A 157 -2.22 -15.61 4.09
C GLY A 157 -2.63 -15.54 2.61
N VAL A 158 -3.84 -15.04 2.33
CA VAL A 158 -4.40 -14.91 0.98
C VAL A 158 -4.77 -13.46 0.68
N ILE A 159 -4.28 -12.93 -0.44
CA ILE A 159 -4.67 -11.63 -1.00
C ILE A 159 -5.42 -11.83 -2.31
N LEU A 160 -6.46 -11.04 -2.55
CA LEU A 160 -7.10 -10.92 -3.86
C LEU A 160 -7.12 -9.45 -4.30
N GLU A 161 -6.65 -9.22 -5.52
CA GLU A 161 -6.61 -7.92 -6.21
C GLU A 161 -7.52 -7.97 -7.44
N VAL A 162 -8.34 -6.94 -7.63
CA VAL A 162 -9.13 -6.77 -8.85
C VAL A 162 -8.30 -5.95 -9.84
N CYS A 163 -8.05 -6.51 -11.01
CA CYS A 163 -7.28 -5.91 -12.08
C CYS A 163 -8.18 -5.49 -13.24
N TYR A 164 -7.79 -4.37 -13.84
CA TYR A 164 -8.28 -3.89 -15.12
C TYR A 164 -7.07 -3.72 -16.05
N SER A 165 -7.29 -3.57 -17.35
CA SER A 165 -6.26 -3.43 -18.43
C SER A 165 -5.11 -2.40 -18.25
N GLN A 166 -5.09 -1.63 -17.15
CA GLN A 166 -3.97 -0.78 -16.72
C GLN A 166 -3.16 -1.37 -15.55
N LYS A 167 -3.81 -2.07 -14.59
CA LYS A 167 -3.22 -2.65 -13.37
C LYS A 167 -2.57 -4.02 -13.63
N SER A 168 -3.06 -4.81 -14.59
CA SER A 168 -2.47 -6.12 -14.91
C SER A 168 -1.06 -6.03 -15.53
N LYS A 169 -0.62 -4.85 -16.00
CA LYS A 169 0.77 -4.62 -16.43
C LYS A 169 1.76 -4.44 -15.27
N SER A 170 1.27 -4.34 -14.04
CA SER A 170 2.07 -4.16 -12.82
C SER A 170 1.74 -5.18 -11.72
N ILE A 171 0.86 -6.15 -11.98
CA ILE A 171 0.35 -7.05 -10.95
C ILE A 171 1.37 -8.11 -10.50
N SER A 172 2.25 -8.56 -11.41
CA SER A 172 3.40 -9.43 -11.06
C SER A 172 4.34 -8.73 -10.07
N TYR A 173 4.63 -7.45 -10.30
CA TYR A 173 5.41 -6.62 -9.38
C TYR A 173 4.72 -6.41 -8.02
N LEU A 174 3.38 -6.36 -7.99
CA LEU A 174 2.64 -6.28 -6.73
C LEU A 174 2.63 -7.63 -5.99
N ALA A 175 2.62 -8.75 -6.72
CA ALA A 175 2.80 -10.09 -6.15
C ALA A 175 4.23 -10.31 -5.61
N ASP A 176 5.27 -9.81 -6.30
CA ASP A 176 6.63 -9.69 -5.77
C ASP A 176 6.63 -8.87 -4.47
N ASP A 177 6.05 -7.67 -4.49
CA ASP A 177 6.03 -6.78 -3.33
C ASP A 177 5.32 -7.44 -2.13
N TYR A 178 4.22 -8.16 -2.33
CA TYR A 178 3.53 -8.89 -1.26
C TYR A 178 4.32 -10.11 -0.75
N ILE A 179 4.74 -11.01 -1.64
CA ILE A 179 5.38 -12.28 -1.25
C ILE A 179 6.80 -12.06 -0.70
N LEU A 180 7.62 -11.24 -1.37
CA LEU A 180 9.02 -11.05 -1.01
C LEU A 180 9.18 -10.22 0.28
N ASN A 181 8.40 -9.14 0.43
CA ASN A 181 8.51 -8.26 1.61
C ASN A 181 7.81 -8.84 2.85
N THR A 182 7.21 -10.05 2.78
CA THR A 182 6.70 -10.77 3.95
C THR A 182 7.42 -12.10 4.20
N ASP A 183 8.59 -12.30 3.59
CA ASP A 183 9.36 -13.56 3.62
C ASP A 183 8.53 -14.80 3.22
N GLY A 184 7.50 -14.61 2.40
CA GLY A 184 6.53 -15.64 2.00
C GLY A 184 5.38 -15.89 2.97
N SER A 185 5.15 -15.03 3.96
CA SER A 185 4.00 -15.14 4.88
C SER A 185 2.65 -14.96 4.19
N ILE A 186 2.61 -14.12 3.14
CA ILE A 186 1.50 -14.11 2.16
C ILE A 186 1.70 -15.33 1.25
N ASN A 187 1.02 -16.44 1.57
CA ASN A 187 1.13 -17.71 0.84
C ASN A 187 0.52 -17.66 -0.58
N MET A 188 -0.47 -16.80 -0.81
CA MET A 188 -1.15 -16.68 -2.09
C MET A 188 -1.53 -15.24 -2.42
N VAL A 189 -1.22 -14.82 -3.66
CA VAL A 189 -1.77 -13.61 -4.27
C VAL A 189 -2.60 -14.03 -5.48
N ILE A 190 -3.86 -13.61 -5.52
CA ILE A 190 -4.82 -13.84 -6.61
C ILE A 190 -5.06 -12.51 -7.30
N ALA A 191 -4.98 -12.46 -8.63
CA ALA A 191 -5.46 -11.33 -9.41
C ALA A 191 -6.60 -11.76 -10.33
N LEU A 192 -7.70 -11.02 -10.33
CA LEU A 192 -8.78 -11.15 -11.31
C LEU A 192 -8.61 -10.06 -12.37
N ASP A 193 -8.13 -10.37 -13.58
CA ASP A 193 -8.05 -9.38 -14.67
C ASP A 193 -9.36 -9.39 -15.46
N ILE A 194 -10.02 -8.24 -15.52
CA ILE A 194 -11.34 -8.05 -16.12
C ILE A 194 -11.20 -6.99 -17.22
N ASP A 195 -11.59 -7.31 -18.44
CA ASP A 195 -11.63 -6.30 -19.51
C ASP A 195 -12.89 -5.42 -19.41
N TYR A 196 -12.71 -4.16 -19.79
CA TYR A 196 -13.75 -3.13 -19.86
C TYR A 196 -13.83 -2.50 -21.26
N ARG A 197 -13.09 -3.02 -22.24
CA ARG A 197 -12.94 -2.44 -23.60
C ARG A 197 -13.87 -3.06 -24.65
N GLY A 198 -14.99 -3.63 -24.21
CA GLY A 198 -16.03 -4.18 -25.09
C GLY A 198 -16.02 -5.70 -25.24
N SER A 199 -15.01 -6.39 -24.71
CA SER A 199 -15.11 -7.81 -24.36
C SER A 199 -15.69 -7.96 -22.94
N GLN A 200 -16.38 -9.07 -22.66
CA GLN A 200 -16.72 -9.48 -21.30
C GLN A 200 -15.64 -10.38 -20.67
N LYS A 201 -14.53 -10.65 -21.37
CA LYS A 201 -13.50 -11.59 -20.92
C LYS A 201 -12.95 -11.24 -19.53
N ALA A 202 -12.84 -12.27 -18.69
CA ALA A 202 -12.16 -12.18 -17.41
C ALA A 202 -11.36 -13.46 -17.12
N SER A 203 -10.18 -13.29 -16.54
CA SER A 203 -9.25 -14.36 -16.19
C SER A 203 -8.68 -14.16 -14.79
N PHE A 204 -8.01 -15.18 -14.26
CA PHE A 204 -7.26 -15.05 -13.02
C PHE A 204 -5.82 -15.55 -13.13
N THR A 205 -4.94 -14.95 -12.32
CA THR A 205 -3.54 -15.33 -12.17
C THR A 205 -3.26 -15.54 -10.69
N VAL A 206 -2.53 -16.61 -10.34
CA VAL A 206 -2.25 -16.97 -8.94
C VAL A 206 -0.74 -17.07 -8.73
N TRP A 207 -0.20 -16.26 -7.82
CA TRP A 207 1.19 -16.36 -7.38
C TRP A 207 1.29 -17.05 -6.02
N ARG A 208 2.37 -17.80 -5.83
CA ARG A 208 2.78 -18.40 -4.54
C ARG A 208 4.27 -18.12 -4.27
N PRO A 209 4.72 -18.17 -3.00
CA PRO A 209 6.13 -18.32 -2.66
C PRO A 209 6.73 -19.59 -3.28
N ASP A 210 7.74 -19.45 -4.14
CA ASP A 210 8.62 -20.56 -4.56
C ASP A 210 10.02 -20.37 -3.94
N TYR A 211 10.68 -21.48 -3.65
CA TYR A 211 11.92 -21.55 -2.88
C TYR A 211 12.99 -22.33 -3.63
N LEU A 212 13.58 -21.69 -4.64
CA LEU A 212 14.55 -22.32 -5.52
C LEU A 212 15.94 -22.39 -4.86
N LYS A 213 16.61 -23.55 -4.93
CA LYS A 213 18.02 -23.67 -4.53
C LYS A 213 18.93 -23.44 -5.73
N ALA A 214 19.69 -22.34 -5.71
CA ALA A 214 20.72 -22.03 -6.70
C ALA A 214 22.08 -21.91 -6.00
N ASN A 215 23.09 -22.64 -6.49
CA ASN A 215 24.47 -22.58 -5.97
C ASN A 215 24.59 -22.77 -4.44
N GLY A 216 23.70 -23.58 -3.84
CA GLY A 216 23.62 -23.82 -2.39
C GLY A 216 22.80 -22.78 -1.61
N VAL A 217 22.53 -21.60 -2.19
CA VAL A 217 21.67 -20.56 -1.60
C VAL A 217 20.19 -20.91 -1.86
N LYS A 218 19.32 -20.64 -0.88
CA LYS A 218 17.86 -20.73 -1.01
C LYS A 218 17.31 -19.34 -1.35
N GLU A 219 16.71 -19.21 -2.53
CA GLU A 219 16.14 -17.96 -3.03
C GLU A 219 14.60 -18.02 -2.96
N LEU A 220 13.98 -16.99 -2.38
CA LEU A 220 12.52 -16.81 -2.38
C LEU A 220 12.12 -16.00 -3.63
N ARG A 221 11.07 -16.45 -4.34
CA ARG A 221 10.47 -15.76 -5.49
C ARG A 221 8.95 -15.77 -5.41
N ALA A 222 8.30 -14.72 -5.92
CA ALA A 222 6.88 -14.81 -6.29
C ALA A 222 6.77 -15.54 -7.63
N LYS A 223 6.11 -16.69 -7.66
CA LYS A 223 5.95 -17.50 -8.86
C LYS A 223 4.49 -17.61 -9.24
N ALA A 224 4.16 -17.22 -10.47
CA ALA A 224 2.87 -17.55 -11.04
C ALA A 224 2.76 -19.07 -11.21
N MET A 225 1.75 -19.65 -10.57
CA MET A 225 1.42 -21.08 -10.63
C MET A 225 0.23 -21.34 -11.58
N ILE A 226 -0.54 -20.30 -11.85
CA ILE A 226 -1.60 -20.23 -12.86
C ILE A 226 -1.45 -18.86 -13.52
N GLU A 227 -1.37 -18.81 -14.86
CA GLU A 227 -1.16 -17.57 -15.65
C GLU A 227 -2.35 -17.26 -16.55
N ALA A 228 -3.19 -16.32 -16.13
CA ALA A 228 -4.33 -15.79 -16.88
C ALA A 228 -5.36 -16.85 -17.34
N ASP A 229 -5.65 -17.84 -16.50
CA ASP A 229 -6.72 -18.82 -16.72
C ASP A 229 -8.07 -18.10 -16.90
N VAL A 230 -8.68 -18.27 -18.06
CA VAL A 230 -9.94 -17.61 -18.42
C VAL A 230 -11.08 -18.28 -17.67
N PHE A 231 -11.83 -17.51 -16.88
CA PHE A 231 -13.04 -17.99 -16.21
C PHE A 231 -14.32 -17.46 -16.88
N ARG A 232 -14.26 -16.28 -17.50
CA ARG A 232 -15.34 -15.72 -18.33
C ARG A 232 -14.83 -15.46 -19.74
N ASN A 233 -15.50 -16.05 -20.73
CA ASN A 233 -15.21 -15.89 -22.14
C ASN A 233 -15.60 -14.49 -22.65
N ASP A 234 -15.16 -14.14 -23.86
CA ASP A 234 -15.43 -12.84 -24.48
C ASP A 234 -16.94 -12.53 -24.68
N ASP A 235 -17.78 -13.56 -24.81
CA ASP A 235 -19.24 -13.49 -24.90
C ASP A 235 -19.96 -13.41 -23.53
N GLY A 236 -19.22 -13.51 -22.42
CA GLY A 236 -19.75 -13.53 -21.06
C GLY A 236 -20.05 -14.93 -20.50
N SER A 237 -19.90 -16.00 -21.28
CA SER A 237 -20.13 -17.38 -20.82
C SER A 237 -19.01 -17.85 -19.86
N PRO A 238 -19.30 -18.73 -18.88
CA PRO A 238 -18.28 -19.32 -18.03
C PRO A 238 -17.43 -20.34 -18.81
N ALA A 239 -16.12 -20.33 -18.59
CA ALA A 239 -15.20 -21.30 -19.18
C ALA A 239 -15.36 -22.70 -18.56
N GLU A 240 -15.36 -23.73 -19.41
CA GLU A 240 -15.49 -25.13 -18.99
C GLU A 240 -14.23 -25.65 -18.29
N GLY A 241 -14.39 -26.53 -17.30
CA GLY A 241 -13.29 -27.17 -16.55
C GLY A 241 -12.50 -26.27 -15.58
N VAL A 242 -12.52 -24.95 -15.76
CA VAL A 242 -11.77 -23.99 -14.93
C VAL A 242 -12.44 -23.74 -13.57
N ALA A 243 -11.63 -23.70 -12.52
CA ALA A 243 -12.03 -23.33 -11.16
C ALA A 243 -10.83 -22.74 -10.39
N LEU A 244 -11.08 -21.67 -9.63
CA LEU A 244 -10.11 -21.09 -8.70
C LEU A 244 -10.06 -21.95 -7.42
N GLN A 245 -8.88 -22.46 -7.08
CA GLN A 245 -8.65 -23.36 -5.95
C GLN A 245 -7.79 -22.70 -4.87
N ILE A 246 -8.34 -22.60 -3.65
CA ILE A 246 -7.69 -21.97 -2.49
C ILE A 246 -7.64 -22.99 -1.32
N PRO A 247 -6.52 -23.72 -1.17
CA PRO A 247 -6.27 -24.60 -0.02
C PRO A 247 -6.33 -23.87 1.35
N LEU A 248 -6.90 -24.49 2.37
CA LEU A 248 -7.02 -23.88 3.71
C LEU A 248 -5.65 -23.60 4.36
N ARG A 249 -4.63 -24.44 4.09
CA ARG A 249 -3.22 -24.18 4.45
C ARG A 249 -2.68 -22.81 4.03
N ASP A 250 -3.24 -22.16 3.02
CA ASP A 250 -2.72 -20.89 2.51
C ASP A 250 -3.19 -19.68 3.33
N PHE A 251 -4.20 -19.82 4.19
CA PHE A 251 -4.71 -18.73 5.04
C PHE A 251 -3.81 -18.40 6.25
N ALA A 252 -2.79 -19.23 6.54
CA ALA A 252 -1.89 -19.03 7.67
C ALA A 252 -0.44 -19.49 7.35
N PRO A 253 0.59 -18.94 8.03
CA PRO A 253 1.94 -19.52 8.03
C PRO A 253 1.97 -20.98 8.47
N LYS A 254 3.06 -21.69 8.16
CA LYS A 254 3.21 -23.13 8.44
C LYS A 254 3.20 -23.44 9.93
N GLU A 255 3.66 -22.51 10.73
CA GLU A 255 3.81 -22.57 12.18
C GLU A 255 2.43 -22.59 12.88
N LEU A 256 1.41 -21.97 12.25
CA LEU A 256 0.04 -21.94 12.75
C LEU A 256 -0.86 -22.99 12.06
N SER A 257 -0.66 -23.27 10.77
CA SER A 257 -1.44 -24.34 10.10
C SER A 257 -1.11 -25.75 10.63
N GLN A 258 0.06 -25.95 11.27
CA GLN A 258 0.40 -27.20 11.96
C GLN A 258 -0.48 -27.53 13.19
N SER A 259 -1.16 -26.56 13.81
CA SER A 259 -2.05 -26.84 14.96
C SER A 259 -3.47 -27.28 14.58
N TYR A 260 -3.79 -27.29 13.28
CA TYR A 260 -5.12 -27.62 12.77
C TYR A 260 -5.11 -28.94 12.00
N GLY A 261 -6.03 -29.85 12.34
CA GLY A 261 -6.37 -30.97 11.47
C GLY A 261 -7.09 -30.48 10.22
N ASP A 262 -6.91 -31.20 9.11
CA ASP A 262 -7.64 -31.00 7.84
C ASP A 262 -7.32 -29.71 7.04
N MET A 263 -6.11 -29.16 7.18
CA MET A 263 -5.61 -28.05 6.35
C MET A 263 -5.33 -28.42 4.88
N ASP A 264 -5.61 -29.68 4.48
CA ASP A 264 -5.56 -30.17 3.10
C ASP A 264 -6.85 -29.88 2.31
N GLN A 265 -7.95 -29.47 2.96
CA GLN A 265 -9.15 -29.02 2.27
C GLN A 265 -8.88 -27.86 1.29
N VAL A 266 -9.69 -27.79 0.22
CA VAL A 266 -9.58 -26.78 -0.84
C VAL A 266 -10.92 -26.11 -1.09
N ILE A 267 -10.99 -24.80 -0.91
CA ILE A 267 -12.11 -23.98 -1.36
C ILE A 267 -12.02 -23.92 -2.90
N SER A 268 -13.03 -24.45 -3.58
CA SER A 268 -13.10 -24.48 -5.05
C SER A 268 -14.22 -23.58 -5.55
N ILE A 269 -13.90 -22.63 -6.42
CA ILE A 269 -14.83 -21.64 -6.96
C ILE A 269 -14.83 -21.79 -8.49
N SER A 270 -15.90 -22.38 -9.02
CA SER A 270 -16.03 -22.63 -10.46
C SER A 270 -16.11 -21.35 -11.29
N SER A 271 -15.75 -21.42 -12.58
CA SER A 271 -15.99 -20.35 -13.56
C SER A 271 -17.41 -19.79 -13.51
N ARG A 272 -18.43 -20.66 -13.29
CA ARG A 272 -19.83 -20.22 -13.17
C ARG A 272 -20.02 -19.28 -11.99
N GLN A 273 -19.56 -19.66 -10.80
CA GLN A 273 -19.66 -18.82 -9.61
C GLN A 273 -18.90 -17.50 -9.78
N LEU A 274 -17.69 -17.52 -10.37
CA LEU A 274 -16.92 -16.30 -10.66
C LEU A 274 -17.67 -15.39 -11.66
N CYS A 275 -18.30 -15.95 -12.70
CA CYS A 275 -19.16 -15.20 -13.61
C CYS A 275 -20.41 -14.62 -12.94
N ASP A 276 -21.05 -15.38 -12.05
CA ASP A 276 -22.25 -14.95 -11.32
C ASP A 276 -21.93 -13.78 -10.36
N PHE A 277 -20.81 -13.87 -9.63
CA PHE A 277 -20.32 -12.78 -8.77
C PHE A 277 -19.96 -11.51 -9.58
N LEU A 278 -19.23 -11.68 -10.69
CA LEU A 278 -18.83 -10.57 -11.56
C LEU A 278 -20.03 -9.91 -12.23
N SER A 279 -20.97 -10.69 -12.76
CA SER A 279 -22.19 -10.16 -13.39
C SER A 279 -23.09 -9.43 -12.37
N SER A 280 -23.10 -9.87 -11.12
CA SER A 280 -23.78 -9.20 -10.01
C SER A 280 -23.11 -7.86 -9.65
N ALA A 281 -21.77 -7.83 -9.59
CA ALA A 281 -20.99 -6.61 -9.36
C ALA A 281 -21.16 -5.58 -10.49
N GLU A 282 -21.05 -6.01 -11.75
CA GLU A 282 -21.30 -5.18 -12.93
C GLU A 282 -22.73 -4.62 -12.95
N SER A 283 -23.72 -5.43 -12.59
CA SER A 283 -25.12 -4.99 -12.52
C SER A 283 -25.31 -3.90 -11.45
N ARG A 284 -24.70 -4.04 -10.28
CA ARG A 284 -24.71 -3.00 -9.23
C ARG A 284 -23.99 -1.73 -9.67
N GLN A 285 -22.82 -1.87 -10.32
CA GLN A 285 -22.05 -0.75 -10.86
C GLN A 285 -22.86 0.03 -11.91
N ARG A 286 -23.62 -0.64 -12.78
CA ARG A 286 -24.53 -0.01 -13.75
C ARG A 286 -25.62 0.81 -13.04
N VAL A 287 -26.30 0.23 -12.05
CA VAL A 287 -27.35 0.91 -11.26
C VAL A 287 -26.82 2.16 -10.55
N GLN A 288 -25.65 2.08 -9.92
CA GLN A 288 -24.99 3.23 -9.28
C GLN A 288 -24.61 4.31 -10.31
N THR A 289 -23.96 3.92 -11.42
CA THR A 289 -23.45 4.84 -12.44
C THR A 289 -24.56 5.57 -13.18
N GLN A 290 -25.69 4.90 -13.44
CA GLN A 290 -26.89 5.47 -14.06
C GLN A 290 -27.79 6.21 -13.05
N GLN A 291 -27.50 6.12 -11.75
CA GLN A 291 -28.37 6.58 -10.65
C GLN A 291 -29.81 6.02 -10.73
N ALA A 292 -29.97 4.85 -11.35
CA ALA A 292 -31.26 4.22 -11.67
C ALA A 292 -31.83 3.35 -10.53
N GLY A 293 -31.18 3.36 -9.36
CA GLY A 293 -31.58 2.56 -8.21
C GLY A 293 -32.80 3.12 -7.46
N VAL A 294 -33.52 2.24 -6.75
CA VAL A 294 -34.53 2.66 -5.78
C VAL A 294 -33.82 3.36 -4.61
N VAL A 295 -34.18 4.61 -4.36
CA VAL A 295 -33.66 5.41 -3.24
C VAL A 295 -34.80 5.93 -2.38
N ASN A 296 -34.58 5.93 -1.07
CA ASN A 296 -35.53 6.54 -0.12
C ASN A 296 -35.65 8.03 -0.40
N ARG A 297 -36.80 8.46 -0.93
CA ARG A 297 -37.14 9.87 -1.11
C ARG A 297 -37.64 10.40 0.24
N SER A 298 -37.14 11.57 0.63
CA SER A 298 -37.67 12.29 1.79
C SER A 298 -39.02 12.89 1.43
N ASP A 299 -39.99 12.85 2.33
CA ASP A 299 -41.33 13.38 2.06
C ASP A 299 -41.31 14.88 1.72
N PRO A 300 -42.25 15.38 0.89
CA PRO A 300 -42.33 16.80 0.56
C PRO A 300 -42.37 17.68 1.83
N GLY A 301 -41.39 18.57 1.97
CA GLY A 301 -41.22 19.43 3.15
C GLY A 301 -40.25 18.90 4.21
N THR A 302 -39.74 17.66 4.12
CA THR A 302 -38.75 17.14 5.08
C THR A 302 -37.42 17.90 4.98
N LEU A 303 -37.14 18.75 5.98
CA LEU A 303 -35.87 19.45 6.10
C LEU A 303 -34.78 18.52 6.65
N LYS A 304 -33.77 18.24 5.82
CA LYS A 304 -32.57 17.49 6.24
C LYS A 304 -31.75 18.35 7.21
N ARG A 305 -31.58 17.86 8.46
CA ARG A 305 -30.75 18.51 9.49
C ARG A 305 -29.35 18.80 8.94
N ARG A 306 -28.86 20.03 9.10
CA ARG A 306 -27.46 20.37 8.75
C ARG A 306 -26.51 19.42 9.49
N ARG A 307 -25.59 18.78 8.77
CA ARG A 307 -24.51 17.98 9.38
C ARG A 307 -23.73 18.92 10.34
N PRO A 308 -23.52 18.53 11.61
CA PRO A 308 -22.65 19.31 12.49
C PRO A 308 -21.23 19.28 11.91
N ARG A 309 -20.35 20.22 12.27
CA ARG A 309 -18.93 20.03 11.97
C ARG A 309 -18.50 18.71 12.64
N THR A 310 -17.91 17.80 11.85
CA THR A 310 -17.25 16.63 12.40
C THR A 310 -16.27 17.12 13.47
N PRO A 311 -16.24 16.53 14.68
CA PRO A 311 -15.23 16.85 15.67
C PRO A 311 -13.84 16.74 15.05
N SER A 312 -12.96 17.68 15.39
CA SER A 312 -11.56 17.57 15.01
C SER A 312 -10.93 16.41 15.78
N GLU A 313 -10.63 15.32 15.09
CA GLU A 313 -9.86 14.20 15.61
C GLU A 313 -8.42 14.66 15.90
N HIS A 314 -8.25 15.24 17.10
CA HIS A 314 -6.99 15.15 17.79
C HIS A 314 -6.91 13.72 18.34
N PRO A 315 -5.92 12.90 17.96
CA PRO A 315 -5.69 11.63 18.65
C PRO A 315 -5.49 11.93 20.13
N SER A 316 -6.07 11.12 21.01
CA SER A 316 -5.87 11.36 22.44
C SER A 316 -4.40 11.17 22.78
N SER A 317 -3.94 11.83 23.84
CA SER A 317 -2.58 11.60 24.34
C SER A 317 -2.35 10.16 24.81
N GLU A 318 -3.41 9.35 24.93
CA GLU A 318 -3.36 7.92 25.26
C GLU A 318 -3.18 7.06 24.01
N ASP A 319 -3.82 7.41 22.88
CA ASP A 319 -3.64 6.73 21.59
C ASP A 319 -2.21 6.86 21.09
N GLU A 320 -1.65 8.08 21.13
CA GLU A 320 -0.24 8.31 20.81
C GLU A 320 0.69 7.55 21.77
N ARG A 321 0.34 7.42 23.06
CA ARG A 321 1.12 6.64 24.03
C ARG A 321 1.07 5.15 23.74
N GLN A 322 -0.09 4.59 23.39
CA GLN A 322 -0.21 3.18 23.01
C GLN A 322 0.58 2.88 21.73
N PHE A 323 0.47 3.72 20.70
CA PHE A 323 1.25 3.59 19.47
C PHE A 323 2.76 3.65 19.77
N ASN A 324 3.21 4.65 20.51
CA ASN A 324 4.61 4.78 20.90
C ASN A 324 5.10 3.64 21.82
N GLN A 325 4.25 3.06 22.67
CA GLN A 325 4.59 1.87 23.46
C GLN A 325 4.80 0.63 22.57
N ARG A 326 3.92 0.38 21.59
CA ARG A 326 4.06 -0.74 20.65
C ARG A 326 5.38 -0.65 19.87
N ILE A 327 5.71 0.53 19.33
CA ILE A 327 6.98 0.80 18.64
C ILE A 327 8.21 0.66 19.57
N ARG A 328 8.10 1.08 20.84
CA ARG A 328 9.19 0.94 21.83
C ARG A 328 9.35 -0.48 22.37
N GLY A 329 8.30 -1.30 22.33
CA GLY A 329 8.35 -2.73 22.67
C GLY A 329 9.28 -3.50 21.73
N ASN A 330 8.98 -3.45 20.42
CA ASN A 330 9.79 -4.16 19.41
C ASN A 330 11.27 -3.76 19.42
N LYS A 331 11.60 -2.50 19.74
CA LYS A 331 12.99 -2.02 19.85
C LYS A 331 13.77 -2.55 21.07
N ARG A 332 13.14 -3.17 22.07
CA ARG A 332 13.84 -3.71 23.25
C ARG A 332 14.33 -5.15 23.08
N ASN A 333 13.76 -5.91 22.14
CA ASN A 333 14.15 -7.31 21.92
C ASN A 333 15.40 -7.49 21.03
N SER A 334 16.05 -6.41 20.56
CA SER A 334 17.22 -6.47 19.69
C SER A 334 18.56 -6.04 20.35
N GLN A 335 18.63 -6.02 21.69
CA GLN A 335 19.87 -5.68 22.42
C GLN A 335 20.33 -6.83 23.33
N SER A 336 21.04 -7.79 22.74
CA SER A 336 21.98 -8.67 23.46
C SER A 336 23.05 -9.20 22.50
N SER A 337 24.21 -8.56 22.51
CA SER A 337 25.48 -9.10 22.00
C SER A 337 26.61 -8.18 22.49
N ASP A 338 27.56 -8.73 23.24
CA ASP A 338 28.60 -7.95 23.93
C ASP A 338 29.70 -7.44 22.98
N TYR A 339 30.22 -6.25 23.26
CA TYR A 339 31.48 -5.80 22.69
C TYR A 339 32.47 -5.38 23.79
N ARG A 340 33.53 -6.15 23.97
CA ARG A 340 34.64 -5.82 24.87
C ARG A 340 35.81 -5.22 24.06
N PRO A 341 36.32 -4.02 24.39
CA PRO A 341 37.52 -3.50 23.76
C PRO A 341 38.75 -4.26 24.29
N GLY A 342 39.48 -4.93 23.41
CA GLY A 342 40.75 -5.60 23.74
C GLY A 342 41.94 -4.65 23.60
N SER A 343 42.83 -4.63 24.59
CA SER A 343 44.07 -3.84 24.56
C SER A 343 45.26 -4.67 24.10
N SER A 344 45.97 -4.20 23.06
CA SER A 344 47.35 -4.59 22.69
C SER A 344 47.85 -3.55 21.67
N SER A 345 48.67 -2.57 22.02
CA SER A 345 50.14 -2.64 22.20
C SER A 345 50.90 -3.15 20.96
N GLY A 346 51.61 -2.23 20.31
CA GLY A 346 52.58 -2.45 19.24
C GLY A 346 53.39 -1.16 19.08
N ASP A 347 54.70 -1.22 19.31
CA ASP A 347 55.55 -0.07 19.68
C ASP A 347 56.81 0.05 18.78
N SER A 348 57.56 1.17 18.88
CA SER A 348 58.85 1.47 18.23
C SER A 348 58.79 1.68 16.70
N THR A 349 59.67 2.44 16.02
CA THR A 349 60.89 3.26 16.35
C THR A 349 61.03 4.38 15.29
N THR A 350 61.85 5.45 15.32
CA THR A 350 63.05 5.84 16.10
C THR A 350 63.14 7.39 16.21
N LEU A 351 64.07 7.91 17.03
CA LEU A 351 64.47 9.33 17.08
C LEU A 351 65.23 9.79 15.82
N LYS A 352 65.30 11.13 15.60
CA LYS A 352 66.57 11.87 15.78
C LYS A 352 66.43 13.40 15.87
N MET A 353 67.04 13.93 16.95
CA MET A 353 67.49 15.31 17.24
C MET A 353 66.45 16.44 17.13
#